data_AF-A0A6A4ZI43-F1
#
_entry.id   AF-A0A6A4ZI43-F1
#
_cell.length_a   1.000
_cell.length_b   1.000
_cell.length_c   1.000
_cell.angle_alpha   90.00
_cell.angle_beta   90.00
_cell.angle_gamma   90.00
#
_symmetry.space_group_name_H-M   'P 1'
#
loop_
_entity.id
_entity.type
_entity.pdbx_description
1 polymer ?
#
loop_
_entity_poly.entity_id
_entity_poly.type
_entity_poly.pdbx_seq_one_letter_code
_entity_poly.pdbx_strand_id
1 'polypeptide(L)'
;FDRTLHEIVDKLFPTLKDTDAALEAEFYASHGFQKRVLPVSPPPDKSAPPVEYPVVSFRLAPDTTVDAAYQLASLHQPQLALAGHNKVLLVHDVVKVLADQLRERDIEVLCDGTVLTSDMAIHSVKSSLWKTNAKMVWHYRKPHKDIA
;
A
#
# COMPACT_ATOMS: atom_id res chain seq x y z
N PHE A 1 -20.74 2.50 -2.65
CA PHE A 1 -21.14 2.32 -1.24
C PHE A 1 -22.66 2.36 -1.18
N ASP A 2 -23.24 1.27 -0.68
CA ASP A 2 -24.65 0.89 -0.83
C ASP A 2 -25.56 1.73 0.09
N ARG A 3 -26.39 2.59 -0.49
CA ARG A 3 -27.35 3.46 0.23
C ARG A 3 -28.30 2.66 1.13
N THR A 4 -28.58 1.43 0.72
CA THR A 4 -29.55 0.52 1.33
C THR A 4 -29.16 0.08 2.75
N LEU A 5 -27.87 -0.12 3.02
CA LEU A 5 -27.40 -0.57 4.33
C LEU A 5 -27.48 0.53 5.40
N HIS A 6 -27.21 1.79 5.03
CA HIS A 6 -27.32 2.92 5.95
C HIS A 6 -28.77 3.12 6.42
N GLU A 7 -29.74 3.01 5.49
CA GLU A 7 -31.16 3.16 5.83
C GLU A 7 -31.67 2.04 6.74
N ILE A 8 -31.13 0.83 6.63
CA ILE A 8 -31.49 -0.30 7.51
C ILE A 8 -30.92 -0.07 8.91
N VAL A 9 -29.66 0.34 9.03
CA VAL A 9 -29.03 0.61 10.33
C VAL A 9 -29.72 1.75 11.07
N ASP A 10 -30.04 2.85 10.38
CA ASP A 10 -30.75 4.00 10.97
C ASP A 10 -32.16 3.63 11.44
N LYS A 11 -32.83 2.66 10.79
CA LYS A 11 -34.15 2.18 11.21
C LYS A 11 -34.09 1.19 12.38
N LEU A 12 -33.08 0.32 12.42
CA LEU A 12 -32.96 -0.71 13.46
C LEU A 12 -32.38 -0.15 14.76
N PHE A 13 -31.48 0.83 14.67
CA PHE A 13 -30.81 1.40 15.84
C PHE A 13 -30.80 2.94 15.75
N PRO A 14 -31.97 3.58 15.90
CA PRO A 14 -32.11 5.03 15.70
C PRO A 14 -31.29 5.87 16.68
N THR A 15 -31.01 5.34 17.87
CA THR A 15 -30.22 6.01 18.94
C THR A 15 -28.76 5.57 18.97
N LEU A 16 -28.31 4.74 18.01
CA LEU A 16 -26.95 4.21 17.99
C LEU A 16 -25.93 5.35 17.93
N LYS A 17 -26.21 6.35 17.10
CA LYS A 17 -25.33 7.52 16.89
C LYS A 17 -25.18 8.34 18.17
N ASP A 18 -26.27 8.54 18.90
CA ASP A 18 -26.25 9.27 20.17
C ASP A 18 -25.52 8.48 21.27
N THR A 19 -25.70 7.15 21.28
CA THR A 19 -25.06 6.26 22.27
C THR A 19 -23.55 6.16 22.02
N ASP A 20 -23.14 6.07 20.76
CA ASP A 20 -21.73 6.04 20.34
C ASP A 20 -21.00 7.34 20.72
N ALA A 21 -21.65 8.49 20.47
CA ALA A 21 -21.10 9.79 20.83
C ALA A 21 -20.94 9.97 22.35
N ALA A 22 -21.89 9.46 23.15
CA ALA A 22 -21.81 9.50 24.60
C ALA A 22 -20.67 8.63 25.14
N LEU A 23 -20.58 7.37 24.68
CA LEU A 23 -19.53 6.43 25.08
C LEU A 23 -18.14 6.92 24.68
N GLU A 24 -18.02 7.52 23.49
CA GLU A 24 -16.78 8.10 23.03
C GLU A 24 -16.34 9.27 23.94
N ALA A 25 -17.25 10.17 24.30
CA ALA A 25 -16.94 11.29 25.19
C ALA A 25 -16.48 10.82 26.58
N GLU A 26 -17.13 9.81 27.14
CA GLU A 26 -16.76 9.20 28.41
C GLU A 26 -15.37 8.54 28.35
N PHE A 27 -15.05 7.88 27.24
CA PHE A 27 -13.75 7.25 27.01
C PHE A 27 -12.60 8.26 27.04
N TYR A 28 -12.72 9.38 26.31
CA TYR A 28 -11.69 10.42 26.32
C TYR A 28 -11.59 11.14 27.67
N ALA A 29 -12.71 11.35 28.36
CA ALA A 29 -12.73 11.95 29.69
C ALA A 29 -12.03 11.04 30.73
N SER A 30 -12.22 9.73 30.65
CA SER A 30 -11.64 8.76 31.59
C SER A 30 -10.14 8.53 31.38
N HIS A 31 -9.65 8.60 30.14
CA HIS A 31 -8.27 8.24 29.82
C HIS A 31 -7.26 9.39 29.78
N GLY A 32 -7.68 10.62 30.08
CA GLY A 32 -6.78 11.74 30.36
C GLY A 32 -5.95 12.25 29.17
N PHE A 33 -6.25 11.79 27.96
CA PHE A 33 -5.66 12.29 26.72
C PHE A 33 -6.72 13.00 25.87
N GLN A 34 -6.31 14.08 25.20
CA GLN A 34 -7.19 14.80 24.29
C GLN A 34 -7.34 14.03 22.98
N LYS A 35 -8.56 13.97 22.46
CA LYS A 35 -8.83 13.48 21.10
C LYS A 35 -7.98 14.28 20.12
N ARG A 36 -7.02 13.64 19.46
CA ARG A 36 -6.31 14.25 18.33
C ARG A 36 -7.34 14.48 17.24
N VAL A 37 -7.67 15.74 16.98
CA VAL A 37 -8.36 16.15 15.76
C VAL A 37 -7.35 15.95 14.63
N LEU A 38 -7.26 14.72 14.13
CA LEU A 38 -6.74 14.53 12.78
C LEU A 38 -7.62 15.41 11.89
N PRO A 39 -7.05 16.22 10.97
CA PRO A 39 -7.87 16.90 10.00
C PRO A 39 -8.75 15.83 9.38
N VAL A 40 -10.06 15.95 9.60
CA VAL A 40 -11.05 15.12 8.93
C VAL A 40 -10.70 15.23 7.47
N SER A 41 -10.14 14.16 6.91
CA SER A 41 -10.02 14.07 5.46
C SER A 41 -11.47 14.22 5.00
N PRO A 42 -11.81 15.28 4.26
CA PRO A 42 -13.18 15.46 3.82
C PRO A 42 -13.63 14.18 3.11
N PRO A 43 -14.91 13.81 3.16
CA PRO A 43 -15.43 12.74 2.30
C PRO A 43 -14.91 13.02 0.89
N PRO A 44 -14.37 12.01 0.16
CA PRO A 44 -13.57 12.23 -1.05
C PRO A 44 -14.31 13.21 -1.94
N ASP A 45 -13.78 14.44 -1.95
CA ASP A 45 -14.43 15.55 -2.60
C ASP A 45 -14.39 15.23 -4.08
N LYS A 46 -15.56 15.00 -4.70
CA LYS A 46 -15.64 14.78 -6.15
C LYS A 46 -15.19 16.01 -6.95
N SER A 47 -14.89 17.12 -6.26
CA SER A 47 -14.34 18.37 -6.79
C SER A 47 -12.82 18.51 -6.60
N ALA A 48 -12.17 17.61 -5.85
CA ALA A 48 -10.71 17.66 -5.72
C ALA A 48 -10.09 17.43 -7.11
N PRO A 49 -9.14 18.27 -7.54
CA PRO A 49 -8.45 18.03 -8.80
C PRO A 49 -7.85 16.62 -8.76
N PRO A 50 -7.92 15.85 -9.87
CA PRO A 50 -7.35 14.51 -9.91
C PRO A 50 -5.90 14.61 -9.45
N VAL A 51 -5.56 13.90 -8.38
CA VAL A 51 -4.19 13.80 -7.91
C VAL A 51 -3.45 12.96 -8.95
N GLU A 52 -2.80 13.66 -9.88
CA GLU A 52 -2.00 13.05 -10.92
C GLU A 52 -0.66 12.67 -10.32
N TYR A 53 -0.45 11.37 -10.11
CA TYR A 53 0.83 10.90 -9.62
C TYR A 53 1.86 10.95 -10.75
N PRO A 54 3.13 11.32 -10.47
CA PRO A 54 4.17 11.33 -11.48
C PRO A 54 4.40 9.92 -12.01
N VAL A 55 4.75 9.82 -13.29
CA VAL A 55 5.16 8.55 -13.92
C VAL A 55 6.35 7.97 -13.14
N VAL A 56 6.21 6.71 -12.72
CA VAL A 56 7.28 5.99 -12.01
C VAL A 56 7.75 4.86 -12.89
N SER A 57 9.03 4.88 -13.24
CA SER A 57 9.69 3.82 -13.97
C SER A 57 10.78 3.18 -13.12
N PHE A 58 10.80 1.85 -13.11
CA PHE A 58 11.82 1.06 -12.40
C PHE A 58 12.13 -0.22 -13.14
N ARG A 59 13.29 -0.78 -12.84
CA ARG A 59 13.73 -2.08 -13.31
C ARG A 59 13.48 -3.14 -12.26
N LEU A 60 13.20 -4.35 -12.73
CA LEU A 60 13.05 -5.54 -11.92
C LEU A 60 14.23 -6.47 -12.20
N ALA A 61 14.95 -6.87 -11.16
CA ALA A 61 16.08 -7.79 -11.27
C ALA A 61 15.96 -8.91 -10.24
N PRO A 62 16.39 -10.13 -10.53
CA PRO A 62 16.45 -11.16 -9.49
C PRO A 62 17.49 -10.74 -8.45
N ASP A 63 17.19 -11.00 -7.17
CA ASP A 63 18.18 -10.82 -6.11
C ASP A 63 19.26 -11.91 -6.24
N THR A 64 20.50 -11.51 -6.51
CA THR A 64 21.65 -12.42 -6.62
C THR A 64 22.46 -12.51 -5.33
N THR A 65 22.07 -11.74 -4.30
CA THR A 65 22.75 -11.75 -3.00
C THR A 65 22.36 -12.94 -2.13
N VAL A 66 21.25 -13.62 -2.45
CA VAL A 66 20.74 -14.79 -1.74
C VAL A 66 21.20 -16.10 -2.39
N ASP A 67 21.12 -17.19 -1.63
CA ASP A 67 21.40 -18.53 -2.14
C ASP A 67 20.55 -18.88 -3.37
N ALA A 68 21.12 -19.69 -4.27
CA ALA A 68 20.50 -20.08 -5.54
C ALA A 68 19.11 -20.73 -5.38
N ALA A 69 18.79 -21.29 -4.20
CA ALA A 69 17.48 -21.85 -3.88
C ALA A 69 16.37 -20.78 -3.74
N TYR A 70 16.73 -19.55 -3.39
CA TYR A 70 15.81 -18.42 -3.19
C TYR A 70 15.83 -17.43 -4.36
N GLN A 71 16.78 -17.57 -5.27
CA GLN A 71 16.84 -16.78 -6.50
C GLN A 71 15.68 -17.16 -7.43
N LEU A 72 15.09 -16.13 -8.03
CA LEU A 72 14.03 -16.29 -9.02
C LEU A 72 14.59 -16.11 -10.44
N ALA A 73 13.91 -16.70 -11.42
CA ALA A 73 14.32 -16.59 -12.83
C ALA A 73 14.29 -15.12 -13.29
N SER A 74 15.19 -14.78 -14.23
CA SER A 74 15.20 -13.45 -14.84
C SER A 74 13.95 -13.22 -15.69
N LEU A 75 13.31 -12.06 -15.52
CA LEU A 75 12.14 -11.67 -16.32
C LEU A 75 12.54 -11.33 -17.75
N HIS A 76 11.65 -11.66 -18.70
CA HIS A 76 11.85 -11.34 -20.12
C HIS A 76 11.74 -9.83 -20.39
N GLN A 77 10.91 -9.11 -19.61
CA GLN A 77 10.78 -7.66 -19.65
C GLN A 77 11.02 -7.05 -18.26
N PRO A 78 12.28 -6.76 -17.89
CA PRO A 78 12.65 -6.31 -16.55
C PRO A 78 12.42 -4.80 -16.35
N GLN A 79 11.49 -4.17 -17.07
CA GLN A 79 11.19 -2.75 -16.96
C GLN A 79 9.70 -2.56 -16.76
N LEU A 80 9.34 -1.92 -15.65
CA LEU A 80 7.98 -1.51 -15.38
C LEU A 80 7.91 0.02 -15.45
N ALA A 81 7.01 0.52 -16.28
CA ALA A 81 6.66 1.93 -16.33
C ALA A 81 5.20 2.06 -15.91
N LEU A 82 4.98 2.67 -14.76
CA LEU A 82 3.65 2.94 -14.25
C LEU A 82 3.30 4.36 -14.66
N ALA A 83 2.28 4.49 -15.51
CA ALA A 83 1.79 5.78 -15.96
C ALA A 83 1.24 6.57 -14.76
N GLY A 84 1.13 7.89 -14.92
CA GLY A 84 0.43 8.71 -13.94
C GLY A 84 -1.03 8.28 -13.90
N HIS A 85 -1.40 7.54 -12.87
CA HIS A 85 -2.77 7.10 -12.65
C HIS A 85 -3.43 8.02 -11.63
N ASN A 86 -4.76 8.06 -11.59
CA ASN A 86 -5.51 8.76 -10.53
C ASN A 86 -5.65 7.90 -9.26
N LYS A 87 -5.01 6.73 -9.22
CA LYS A 87 -5.07 5.76 -8.13
C LYS A 87 -3.66 5.47 -7.63
N VAL A 88 -3.52 5.37 -6.32
CA VAL A 88 -2.30 4.91 -5.67
C VAL A 88 -2.09 3.44 -6.08
N LEU A 89 -0.98 3.17 -6.77
CA LEU A 89 -0.55 1.79 -7.02
C LEU A 89 0.24 1.29 -5.82
N LEU A 90 -0.02 0.04 -5.43
CA LEU A 90 0.61 -0.62 -4.31
C LEU A 90 1.65 -1.62 -4.78
N VAL A 91 2.62 -1.94 -3.92
CA VAL A 91 3.61 -3.00 -4.18
C VAL A 91 2.92 -4.33 -4.47
N HIS A 92 1.78 -4.61 -3.82
CA HIS A 92 0.96 -5.78 -4.10
C HIS A 92 0.61 -5.96 -5.59
N ASP A 93 0.31 -4.88 -6.31
CA ASP A 93 -0.05 -4.95 -7.73
C ASP A 93 1.14 -5.44 -8.57
N VAL A 94 2.35 -5.02 -8.21
CA VAL A 94 3.60 -5.46 -8.85
C VAL A 94 3.89 -6.92 -8.50
N VAL A 95 3.78 -7.29 -7.23
CA VAL A 95 3.98 -8.68 -6.76
C VAL A 95 3.03 -9.63 -7.48
N LYS A 96 1.77 -9.25 -7.67
CA LYS A 96 0.78 -10.07 -8.39
C LYS A 96 1.18 -10.31 -9.85
N VAL A 97 1.66 -9.27 -10.54
CA VAL A 97 2.15 -9.39 -11.93
C VAL A 97 3.40 -10.26 -11.99
N LEU A 98 4.33 -10.08 -11.05
CA LEU A 98 5.52 -10.92 -10.93
C LEU A 98 5.16 -12.39 -10.68
N ALA A 99 4.21 -12.66 -9.79
CA ALA A 99 3.74 -13.99 -9.45
C ALA A 99 3.15 -14.72 -10.66
N ASP A 100 2.36 -14.02 -11.47
CA ASP A 100 1.77 -14.55 -12.70
C ASP A 100 2.85 -14.86 -13.75
N GLN A 101 3.81 -13.95 -13.96
CA GLN A 101 4.88 -14.13 -14.95
C GLN A 101 5.87 -15.23 -14.56
N LEU A 102 6.22 -15.32 -13.27
CA LEU A 102 7.20 -16.28 -12.76
C LEU A 102 6.57 -17.62 -12.37
N ARG A 103 5.23 -17.72 -12.35
CA ARG A 103 4.46 -18.87 -11.83
C ARG A 103 4.83 -19.23 -10.40
N GLU A 104 5.18 -18.24 -9.60
CA GLU A 104 5.61 -18.38 -8.21
C GLU A 104 4.59 -17.68 -7.30
N ARG A 105 4.17 -18.35 -6.23
CA ARG A 105 3.10 -17.84 -5.35
C ARG A 105 3.61 -16.86 -4.29
N ASP A 106 4.87 -17.01 -3.92
CA ASP A 106 5.49 -16.32 -2.80
C ASP A 106 6.72 -15.58 -3.32
N ILE A 107 6.59 -14.26 -3.47
CA ILE A 107 7.64 -13.38 -3.97
C ILE A 107 7.80 -12.21 -3.01
N GLU A 108 9.02 -12.01 -2.55
CA GLU A 108 9.44 -10.79 -1.87
C GLU A 108 10.09 -9.85 -2.87
N VAL A 109 9.81 -8.56 -2.69
CA VAL A 109 10.40 -7.50 -3.50
C VAL A 109 11.16 -6.56 -2.58
N LEU A 110 12.35 -6.16 -3.00
CA LEU A 110 13.26 -5.32 -2.25
C LEU A 110 13.63 -4.09 -3.08
N CYS A 111 13.81 -2.97 -2.42
CA CYS A 111 14.36 -1.74 -3.01
C CYS A 111 15.53 -1.30 -2.15
N ASP A 112 16.73 -1.19 -2.75
CA ASP A 112 17.96 -0.80 -2.06
C ASP A 112 18.22 -1.62 -0.76
N GLY A 113 18.00 -2.93 -0.81
CA GLY A 113 18.16 -3.84 0.34
C GLY A 113 17.01 -3.83 1.35
N THR A 114 16.03 -2.94 1.22
CA THR A 114 14.84 -2.90 2.10
C THR A 114 13.72 -3.73 1.50
N VAL A 115 13.16 -4.66 2.28
CA VAL A 115 11.98 -5.45 1.88
C VAL A 115 10.75 -4.52 1.81
N LEU A 116 10.08 -4.54 0.66
CA LEU A 116 8.86 -3.77 0.42
C LEU A 116 7.64 -4.57 0.85
N THR A 117 6.78 -3.98 1.68
CA THR A 117 5.52 -4.61 2.09
C THR A 117 4.42 -4.33 1.07
N SER A 118 3.48 -5.26 0.94
CA SER A 118 2.41 -5.24 -0.07
C SER A 118 1.49 -4.02 0.01
N ASP A 119 1.37 -3.40 1.19
CA ASP A 119 0.57 -2.20 1.48
C ASP A 119 1.29 -0.89 1.17
N MET A 120 2.58 -0.91 0.81
CA MET A 120 3.31 0.30 0.46
C MET A 120 2.90 0.85 -0.90
N ALA A 121 2.71 2.16 -0.96
CA ALA A 121 2.53 2.87 -2.22
C ALA A 121 3.86 3.00 -2.98
N ILE A 122 3.84 2.70 -4.28
CA ILE A 122 5.04 2.71 -5.13
C ILE A 122 5.69 4.11 -5.21
N HIS A 123 4.86 5.16 -5.20
CA HIS A 123 5.33 6.55 -5.18
C HIS A 123 6.06 6.90 -3.86
N SER A 124 5.66 6.28 -2.75
CA SER A 124 6.31 6.43 -1.44
C SER A 124 7.65 5.68 -1.41
N VAL A 125 7.73 4.52 -2.06
CA VAL A 125 9.01 3.78 -2.19
C VAL A 125 10.05 4.63 -2.92
N LYS A 126 9.66 5.26 -4.04
CA LYS A 126 10.56 6.15 -4.79
C LYS A 126 11.05 7.33 -3.95
N SER A 127 10.17 7.99 -3.21
CA SER A 127 10.53 9.19 -2.43
C SER A 127 11.27 8.87 -1.12
N SER A 128 10.96 7.74 -0.48
CA SER A 128 11.50 7.37 0.83
C SER A 128 12.82 6.59 0.72
N LEU A 129 12.86 5.59 -0.16
CA LEU A 129 13.97 4.64 -0.26
C LEU A 129 14.92 4.97 -1.41
N TRP A 130 14.43 5.57 -2.50
CA TRP A 130 15.25 5.86 -3.68
C TRP A 130 15.67 7.33 -3.78
N LYS A 131 16.66 7.73 -2.97
CA LYS A 131 17.18 9.11 -2.93
C LYS A 131 18.13 9.47 -4.08
N THR A 132 18.38 8.53 -4.99
CA THR A 132 19.35 8.67 -6.08
C THR A 132 18.64 9.08 -7.38
N ASN A 133 19.28 9.93 -8.21
CA ASN A 133 18.80 10.28 -9.56
C ASN A 133 18.91 9.13 -10.59
N ALA A 134 19.39 7.95 -10.17
CA ALA A 134 19.51 6.76 -10.99
C ALA A 134 18.14 6.12 -11.24
N LYS A 135 18.03 5.28 -12.28
CA LYS A 135 16.83 4.48 -12.51
C LYS A 135 16.61 3.54 -11.32
N MET A 136 15.43 3.60 -10.72
CA MET A 136 15.06 2.76 -9.58
C MET A 136 15.13 1.28 -9.96
N VAL A 137 15.75 0.46 -9.12
CA VAL A 137 15.88 -0.99 -9.33
C VAL A 137 15.27 -1.71 -8.14
N TRP A 138 14.32 -2.58 -8.42
CA TRP A 138 13.67 -3.45 -7.46
C TRP A 138 14.19 -4.87 -7.67
N HIS A 139 14.67 -5.47 -6.58
CA HIS A 139 15.11 -6.86 -6.58
C HIS A 139 13.96 -7.75 -6.17
N TYR A 140 13.83 -8.94 -6.75
CA TYR A 140 12.80 -9.90 -6.37
C TYR A 140 13.41 -11.28 -6.06
N ARG A 141 12.85 -11.96 -5.06
CA ARG A 141 13.31 -13.27 -4.59
C ARG A 141 12.18 -14.08 -3.97
N LYS A 142 12.41 -15.37 -3.73
CA LYS A 142 11.54 -16.17 -2.85
C LYS A 142 11.70 -15.68 -1.42
N PRO A 143 10.64 -15.68 -0.60
CA PRO A 143 10.76 -15.29 0.79
C PRO A 143 11.77 -16.17 1.51
N HIS A 144 12.82 -15.52 1.99
CA HIS A 144 13.73 -16.14 2.93
C HIS A 144 13.17 -15.85 4.32
N LYS A 145 12.45 -16.82 4.90
CA LYS A 145 12.14 -16.77 6.33
C LYS A 145 13.45 -16.95 7.09
N ASP A 146 14.20 -15.88 7.28
CA ASP A 146 14.98 -15.77 8.50
C ASP A 146 13.96 -15.67 9.63
N ILE A 147 13.74 -16.80 10.27
CA ILE A 147 13.15 -16.86 11.60
C ILE A 147 14.14 -16.12 12.50
N ALA A 148 13.91 -14.82 12.71
CA ALA A 148 14.51 -14.04 13.78
C ALA A 148 13.52 -13.95 14.94
#